data_AF-A0A6G1G7G0-F1
#
_entry.id   AF-A0A6G1G7G0-F1
#
_cell.length_a   1.000
_cell.length_b   1.000
_cell.length_c   1.000
_cell.angle_alpha   90.00
_cell.angle_beta   90.00
_cell.angle_gamma   90.00
#
_symmetry.space_group_name_H-M   'P 1'
#
loop_
_entity.id
_entity.type
_entity.pdbx_description
1 polymer ?
#
loop_
_entity_poly.entity_id
_entity_poly.type
_entity_poly.pdbx_seq_one_letter_code
_entity_poly.pdbx_strand_id
1 'polypeptide(L)'
;MASKLARSAVGAARLRPTIPLRSIPAVTTPLTSSRSNSNVPAEDPKNKAQSILNSLPGQSVPAKLAFLSGGTGLSVAAISNELYVFNEETIVAFSLLTIFYAVGKYVAPMAGTYAKEQTKKLSDILNSARHNHTAAVQARIANVKELEGVVDITKTLFEVSKETAKLEAQAYELEQKTAIASEAKAVLDSWVRYEGQIKQKQQRELAESVIAKVEKDLENPKVLKQILDQSVADVERILAVKS
;
A
#
# COMPACT_ATOMS: atom_id res chain seq x y z
N MET A 1 15.75 50.29 -29.77
CA MET A 1 14.81 50.95 -30.69
C MET A 1 13.60 51.43 -29.91
N ALA A 2 13.54 52.74 -29.67
CA ALA A 2 12.36 53.60 -29.53
C ALA A 2 11.33 53.29 -28.40
N SER A 3 11.31 54.02 -27.27
CA SER A 3 10.76 55.39 -27.05
C SER A 3 9.22 55.39 -27.00
N LYS A 4 8.46 56.04 -26.11
CA LYS A 4 8.57 57.29 -25.32
C LYS A 4 7.58 57.18 -24.13
N LEU A 5 7.95 57.51 -22.89
CA LEU A 5 7.69 58.79 -22.23
C LEU A 5 6.43 59.54 -22.70
N ALA A 6 5.42 59.59 -21.83
CA ALA A 6 4.45 60.68 -21.74
C ALA A 6 4.27 61.07 -20.27
N ARG A 7 4.89 62.21 -19.92
CA ARG A 7 4.60 63.03 -18.73
C ARG A 7 3.66 64.16 -19.16
N SER A 8 3.00 64.79 -18.18
CA SER A 8 2.11 65.96 -18.25
C SER A 8 0.62 65.58 -18.30
N ALA A 9 -0.28 66.09 -17.47
CA ALA A 9 -0.38 67.47 -17.06
C ALA A 9 -0.81 67.71 -15.59
N VAL A 10 -0.22 68.77 -15.05
CA VAL A 10 -0.64 69.59 -13.92
C VAL A 10 -1.94 70.32 -14.28
N GLY A 11 -2.88 70.49 -13.34
CA GLY A 11 -3.96 71.46 -13.56
C GLY A 11 -5.16 71.38 -12.62
N ALA A 12 -5.03 71.98 -11.44
CA ALA A 12 -6.03 72.77 -10.74
C ALA A 12 -7.53 72.50 -10.95
N ALA A 13 -8.20 71.99 -9.91
CA ALA A 13 -9.54 72.46 -9.53
C ALA A 13 -9.79 72.22 -8.04
N ARG A 14 -9.69 73.29 -7.25
CA ARG A 14 -10.20 73.34 -5.88
C ARG A 14 -11.72 73.24 -5.93
N LEU A 15 -12.27 72.06 -5.65
CA LEU A 15 -13.71 71.89 -5.42
C LEU A 15 -13.94 71.68 -3.93
N ARG A 16 -14.19 72.79 -3.23
CA ARG A 16 -14.86 72.80 -1.92
C ARG A 16 -16.25 72.17 -2.09
N PRO A 17 -16.64 71.15 -1.32
CA PRO A 17 -18.03 70.77 -1.24
C PRO A 17 -18.75 71.77 -0.33
N THR A 18 -19.53 72.68 -0.93
CA THR A 18 -20.52 73.49 -0.21
C THR A 18 -21.71 72.58 0.13
N ILE A 19 -21.87 72.24 1.40
CA ILE A 19 -23.04 71.50 1.90
C ILE A 19 -24.25 72.46 1.87
N PRO A 20 -25.36 72.14 1.21
CA PRO A 20 -26.58 72.93 1.33
C PRO A 20 -27.18 72.72 2.72
N LEU A 21 -27.48 73.83 3.43
CA LEU A 21 -28.30 73.83 4.63
C LEU A 21 -29.69 73.31 4.27
N ARG A 22 -29.95 72.03 4.58
CA ARG A 22 -31.28 71.44 4.47
C ARG A 22 -32.07 71.81 5.72
N SER A 23 -33.23 72.44 5.52
CA SER A 23 -34.20 72.74 6.57
C SER A 23 -34.55 71.47 7.35
N ILE A 24 -34.33 71.51 8.66
CA ILE A 24 -34.74 70.49 9.62
C ILE A 24 -36.26 70.60 9.77
N PRO A 25 -37.06 69.59 9.40
CA PRO A 25 -38.45 69.57 9.83
C PRO A 25 -38.49 69.38 11.34
N ALA A 26 -39.26 70.21 12.03
CA ALA A 26 -39.52 70.07 13.46
C ALA A 26 -40.23 68.72 13.70
N VAL A 27 -39.48 67.75 14.24
CA VAL A 27 -40.03 66.46 14.66
C VAL A 27 -40.72 66.70 16.01
N THR A 28 -42.03 66.90 15.97
CA THR A 28 -42.88 66.74 17.14
C THR A 28 -42.93 65.25 17.47
N THR A 29 -42.06 64.77 18.37
CA THR A 29 -42.14 63.41 18.92
C THR A 29 -43.29 63.35 19.92
N PRO A 30 -44.38 62.60 19.66
CA PRO A 30 -45.27 62.23 20.75
C PRO A 30 -44.47 61.37 21.74
N LEU A 31 -44.52 61.71 23.02
CA LEU A 31 -43.97 60.91 24.11
C LEU A 31 -44.85 59.65 24.31
N THR A 32 -44.89 58.79 23.31
CA THR A 32 -45.47 57.46 23.41
C THR A 32 -44.47 56.56 24.13
N SER A 33 -44.85 56.08 25.31
CA SER A 33 -44.21 54.97 26.00
C SER A 33 -44.00 53.81 25.01
N SER A 34 -42.77 53.63 24.52
CA SER A 34 -42.42 52.46 23.73
C SER A 34 -42.28 51.29 24.70
N ARG A 35 -43.33 50.45 24.75
CA ARG A 35 -43.17 49.11 25.31
C ARG A 35 -42.24 48.35 24.37
N SER A 36 -41.04 48.06 24.86
CA SER A 36 -40.09 47.17 24.18
C SER A 36 -40.77 45.81 23.98
N ASN A 37 -41.22 45.53 22.76
CA ASN A 37 -41.77 44.24 22.39
C ASN A 37 -40.63 43.41 21.78
N SER A 38 -39.97 42.58 22.59
CA SER A 38 -38.89 41.72 22.12
C SER A 38 -39.47 40.54 21.33
N ASN A 39 -39.16 40.44 20.04
CA ASN A 39 -39.54 39.30 19.18
C ASN A 39 -38.62 38.07 19.40
N VAL A 40 -38.38 37.71 20.66
CA VAL A 40 -37.62 36.52 21.09
C VAL A 40 -38.64 35.54 21.70
N PRO A 41 -38.55 34.21 21.48
CA PRO A 41 -39.46 33.27 22.13
C PRO A 41 -39.49 33.54 23.63
N ALA A 42 -40.67 33.83 24.18
CA ALA A 42 -40.84 34.08 25.60
C ALA A 42 -40.61 32.75 26.34
N GLU A 43 -39.36 32.50 26.74
CA GLU A 43 -39.03 31.40 27.64
C GLU A 43 -39.82 31.57 28.95
N ASP A 44 -40.31 30.45 29.49
CA ASP A 44 -41.01 30.46 30.76
C ASP A 44 -40.13 31.13 31.84
N PRO A 45 -40.67 32.10 32.59
CA PRO A 45 -39.89 32.88 33.57
C PRO A 45 -39.27 31.98 34.65
N LYS A 46 -39.91 30.83 34.93
CA LYS A 46 -39.39 29.80 35.84
C LYS A 46 -38.09 29.18 35.32
N ASN A 47 -38.02 28.86 34.03
CA ASN A 47 -36.86 28.22 33.42
C ASN A 47 -35.67 29.18 33.37
N LYS A 48 -35.93 30.47 33.11
CA LYS A 48 -34.90 31.51 33.12
C LYS A 48 -34.40 31.86 34.52
N ALA A 49 -35.28 31.87 35.52
CA ALA A 49 -34.86 32.04 36.92
C ALA A 49 -33.97 30.87 37.39
N GLN A 50 -34.30 29.64 36.98
CA GLN A 50 -33.47 28.46 37.26
C GLN A 50 -32.11 28.53 36.56
N SER A 51 -32.03 28.98 35.30
CA SER A 51 -30.75 29.13 34.61
C SER A 51 -29.85 30.18 35.25
N ILE A 52 -30.44 31.30 35.74
CA ILE A 52 -29.72 32.30 36.52
C ILE A 52 -29.19 31.69 37.82
N LEU A 53 -30.04 31.03 38.62
CA LEU A 53 -29.62 30.35 39.85
C LEU A 53 -28.50 29.32 39.60
N ASN A 54 -28.56 28.60 38.48
CA ASN A 54 -27.54 27.62 38.11
C ASN A 54 -26.20 28.26 37.74
N SER A 55 -26.21 29.46 37.15
CA SER A 55 -25.00 30.22 36.78
C SER A 55 -24.25 30.85 37.97
N LEU A 56 -24.90 30.98 39.13
CA LEU A 56 -24.28 31.53 40.34
C LEU A 56 -23.26 30.56 40.96
N PRO A 57 -22.13 31.06 41.48
CA PRO A 57 -21.14 30.23 42.16
C PRO A 57 -21.72 29.59 43.41
N GLY A 58 -21.47 28.28 43.59
CA GLY A 58 -21.95 27.49 44.72
C GLY A 58 -22.56 26.17 44.28
N GLN A 59 -22.18 25.07 44.96
CA GLN A 59 -22.63 23.71 44.63
C GLN A 59 -23.98 23.34 45.29
N SER A 60 -24.45 24.11 46.28
CA SER A 60 -25.67 23.83 47.04
C SER A 60 -26.72 24.94 46.89
N VAL A 61 -28.01 24.54 46.89
CA VAL A 61 -29.17 25.45 46.84
C VAL A 61 -29.13 26.54 47.93
N PRO A 62 -28.86 26.22 49.22
CA PRO A 62 -28.75 27.27 50.24
C PRO A 62 -27.57 28.23 49.99
N ALA A 63 -26.45 27.77 49.43
CA ALA A 63 -25.33 28.66 49.11
C ALA A 63 -25.68 29.63 47.96
N LYS A 64 -26.37 29.14 46.92
CA LYS A 64 -26.85 29.99 45.81
C LYS A 64 -27.86 31.03 46.30
N LEU A 65 -28.79 30.61 47.17
CA LEU A 65 -29.76 31.52 47.80
C LEU A 65 -29.07 32.52 48.71
N ALA A 66 -28.11 32.10 49.54
CA ALA A 66 -27.36 32.97 50.42
C ALA A 66 -26.51 34.00 49.65
N PHE A 67 -25.93 33.63 48.51
CA PHE A 67 -25.19 34.57 47.67
C PHE A 67 -26.11 35.62 47.05
N LEU A 68 -27.25 35.19 46.49
CA LEU A 68 -28.23 36.11 45.92
C LEU A 68 -28.84 37.02 46.99
N SER A 69 -29.34 36.43 48.09
CA SER A 69 -29.98 37.16 49.17
C SER A 69 -28.99 38.05 49.92
N GLY A 70 -27.76 37.59 50.12
CA GLY A 70 -26.66 38.35 50.70
C GLY A 70 -26.26 39.53 49.82
N GLY A 71 -26.10 39.31 48.51
CA GLY A 71 -25.80 40.38 47.56
C GLY A 71 -26.90 41.44 47.48
N THR A 72 -28.16 41.01 47.41
CA THR A 72 -29.31 41.95 47.41
C THR A 72 -29.50 42.62 48.76
N GLY A 73 -29.25 41.93 49.87
CA GLY A 73 -29.37 42.49 51.22
C GLY A 73 -28.31 43.57 51.46
N LEU A 74 -27.06 43.30 51.06
CA LEU A 74 -25.98 44.27 51.14
C LEU A 74 -26.21 45.47 50.22
N SER A 75 -26.75 45.28 49.01
CA SER A 75 -27.03 46.41 48.12
C SER A 75 -28.14 47.31 48.65
N VAL A 76 -29.23 46.73 49.18
CA VAL A 76 -30.32 47.49 49.80
C VAL A 76 -29.82 48.21 51.06
N ALA A 77 -29.03 47.55 51.91
CA ALA A 77 -28.45 48.18 53.10
C ALA A 77 -27.48 49.31 52.74
N ALA A 78 -26.67 49.15 51.69
CA ALA A 78 -25.75 50.18 51.22
C ALA A 78 -26.49 51.41 50.67
N ILE A 79 -27.60 51.21 49.95
CA ILE A 79 -28.46 52.30 49.45
C ILE A 79 -29.19 52.98 50.62
N SER A 80 -29.78 52.19 51.52
CA SER A 80 -30.57 52.71 52.64
C SER A 80 -29.74 53.52 53.65
N ASN A 81 -28.46 53.20 53.80
CA ASN A 81 -27.53 53.93 54.68
C ASN A 81 -26.68 54.97 53.93
N GLU A 82 -26.97 55.24 52.65
CA GLU A 82 -26.19 56.16 51.79
C GLU A 82 -24.67 55.86 51.81
N LEU A 83 -24.31 54.60 52.03
CA LEU A 83 -22.91 54.14 52.08
C LEU A 83 -22.19 54.34 50.73
N TYR A 84 -22.97 54.49 49.65
CA TYR A 84 -22.50 54.87 48.32
C TYR A 84 -23.12 56.20 47.90
N VAL A 85 -22.29 57.23 47.80
CA VAL A 85 -22.70 58.56 47.33
C VAL A 85 -22.48 58.65 45.82
N PHE A 86 -23.54 58.94 45.07
CA PHE A 86 -23.45 59.17 43.63
C PHE A 86 -22.69 60.47 43.34
N ASN A 87 -21.40 60.33 43.07
CA ASN A 87 -20.51 61.43 42.65
C ASN A 87 -20.09 61.30 41.17
N GLU A 88 -19.36 62.29 40.66
CA GLU A 88 -18.78 62.29 39.30
C GLU A 88 -17.92 61.05 38.99
N GLU A 89 -17.25 60.48 39.99
CA GLU A 89 -16.46 59.25 39.85
C GLU A 89 -17.31 58.02 39.49
N THR A 90 -18.62 58.05 39.73
CA THR A 90 -19.51 56.92 39.39
C THR A 90 -19.70 56.79 37.87
N ILE A 91 -19.69 57.90 37.14
CA ILE A 91 -19.73 57.92 35.67
C ILE A 91 -18.40 57.41 35.10
N VAL A 92 -17.29 57.77 35.75
CA VAL A 92 -15.96 57.25 35.40
C VAL A 92 -15.88 55.73 35.66
N ALA A 93 -16.34 55.27 36.83
CA ALA A 93 -16.39 53.85 37.17
C ALA A 93 -17.28 53.06 36.21
N PHE A 94 -18.46 53.58 35.86
CA PHE A 94 -19.36 52.94 34.90
C PHE A 94 -18.73 52.84 33.51
N SER A 95 -18.13 53.92 32.99
CA SER A 95 -17.47 53.88 31.68
C SER A 95 -16.29 52.91 31.65
N LEU A 96 -15.47 52.86 32.70
CA LEU A 96 -14.37 51.92 32.84
C LEU A 96 -14.86 50.46 32.93
N LEU A 97 -15.95 50.19 33.67
CA LEU A 97 -16.57 48.87 33.71
C LEU A 97 -17.10 48.44 32.35
N THR A 98 -17.71 49.34 31.57
CA THR A 98 -18.17 49.02 30.21
C THR A 98 -17.02 48.69 29.27
N ILE A 99 -15.88 49.39 29.40
CA ILE A 99 -14.67 49.10 28.61
C ILE A 99 -14.10 47.73 29.01
N PHE A 100 -13.96 47.43 30.30
CA PHE A 100 -13.50 46.11 30.74
C PHE A 100 -14.45 44.98 30.35
N TYR A 101 -15.76 45.22 30.39
CA TYR A 101 -16.74 44.26 29.88
C TYR A 101 -16.55 44.01 28.39
N ALA A 102 -16.41 45.07 27.58
CA ALA A 102 -16.15 44.94 26.15
C ALA A 102 -14.83 44.22 25.87
N VAL A 103 -13.75 44.57 26.56
CA VAL A 103 -12.45 43.89 26.45
C VAL A 103 -12.57 42.41 26.83
N GLY A 104 -13.22 42.09 27.95
CA GLY A 104 -13.47 40.72 28.36
C GLY A 104 -14.30 39.94 27.32
N LYS A 105 -15.30 40.57 26.71
CA LYS A 105 -16.16 39.92 25.71
C LYS A 105 -15.44 39.65 24.39
N TYR A 106 -14.63 40.60 23.92
CA TYR A 106 -14.03 40.54 22.58
C TYR A 106 -12.58 40.04 22.58
N VAL A 107 -11.77 40.43 23.56
CA VAL A 107 -10.34 40.08 23.61
C VAL A 107 -10.11 38.71 24.24
N ALA A 108 -10.87 38.34 25.28
CA ALA A 108 -10.70 37.04 25.93
C ALA A 108 -10.86 35.83 24.98
N PRO A 109 -11.89 35.76 24.09
CA PRO A 109 -11.97 34.65 23.16
C PRO A 109 -10.81 34.64 22.17
N MET A 110 -10.35 35.81 21.70
CA MET A 110 -9.22 35.91 20.78
C MET A 110 -7.90 35.44 21.40
N ALA A 111 -7.62 35.83 22.64
CA ALA A 111 -6.45 35.35 23.36
C ALA A 111 -6.52 33.83 23.60
N GLY A 112 -7.72 33.31 23.91
CA GLY A 112 -7.95 31.88 24.09
C GLY A 112 -7.75 31.07 22.81
N THR A 113 -8.23 31.55 21.66
CA THR A 113 -8.01 30.87 20.36
C THR A 113 -6.55 30.93 19.94
N TYR A 114 -5.88 32.07 20.14
CA TYR A 114 -4.45 32.22 19.85
C TYR A 114 -3.59 31.26 20.67
N ALA A 115 -3.85 31.17 21.98
CA ALA A 115 -3.15 30.24 22.85
C ALA A 115 -3.37 28.77 22.43
N LYS A 116 -4.62 28.40 22.07
CA LYS A 116 -4.95 27.05 21.58
C LYS A 116 -4.28 26.73 20.25
N GLU A 117 -4.19 27.68 19.34
CA GLU A 117 -3.54 27.49 18.05
C GLU A 117 -2.03 27.26 18.22
N GLN A 118 -1.40 28.04 19.09
CA GLN A 118 0.04 27.88 19.37
C GLN A 118 0.35 26.55 20.06
N THR A 119 -0.47 26.13 21.03
CA THR A 119 -0.28 24.82 21.67
C THR A 119 -0.53 23.67 20.70
N LYS A 120 -1.53 23.78 19.83
CA LYS A 120 -1.80 22.80 18.78
C LYS A 120 -0.62 22.71 17.80
N LYS A 121 -0.10 23.83 17.31
CA LYS A 121 1.07 23.86 16.41
C LYS A 121 2.28 23.17 17.03
N LEU A 122 2.57 23.44 18.31
CA LEU A 122 3.67 22.78 19.02
C LEU A 122 3.43 21.27 19.19
N SER A 123 2.20 20.87 19.51
CA SER A 123 1.82 19.46 19.63
C SER A 123 1.95 18.72 18.30
N ASP A 124 1.47 19.31 17.21
CA ASP A 124 1.51 18.74 15.86
C ASP A 124 2.95 18.59 15.37
N ILE A 125 3.81 19.59 15.58
CA ILE A 125 5.24 19.50 15.25
C ILE A 125 5.91 18.38 16.05
N LEU A 126 5.64 18.28 17.35
CA LEU A 126 6.27 17.26 18.20
C LEU A 126 5.81 15.85 17.83
N ASN A 127 4.53 15.66 17.52
CA ASN A 127 3.99 14.38 17.08
C ASN A 127 4.50 14.00 15.69
N SER A 128 4.56 14.95 14.76
CA SER A 128 5.14 14.75 13.43
C SER A 128 6.62 14.42 13.50
N ALA A 129 7.40 15.12 14.34
CA ALA A 129 8.82 14.83 14.54
C ALA A 129 9.05 13.42 15.11
N ARG A 130 8.24 12.98 16.07
CA ARG A 130 8.29 11.61 16.60
C ARG A 130 8.00 10.59 15.50
N HIS A 131 6.95 10.79 14.71
CA HIS A 131 6.61 9.89 13.62
C HIS A 131 7.71 9.86 12.55
N ASN A 132 8.22 11.02 12.13
CA ASN A 132 9.29 11.08 11.13
C ASN A 132 10.57 10.40 11.63
N HIS A 133 10.90 10.55 12.92
CA HIS A 133 12.04 9.87 13.51
C HIS A 133 11.84 8.35 13.55
N THR A 134 10.68 7.86 14.00
CA THR A 134 10.41 6.40 14.02
C THR A 134 10.40 5.82 12.61
N ALA A 135 9.80 6.51 11.64
CA ALA A 135 9.82 6.10 10.24
C ALA A 135 11.24 6.07 9.65
N ALA A 136 12.07 7.08 9.94
CA ALA A 136 13.45 7.13 9.47
C ALA A 136 14.31 6.01 10.09
N VAL A 137 14.12 5.72 11.38
CA VAL A 137 14.80 4.59 12.04
C VAL A 137 14.32 3.26 11.44
N GLN A 138 13.03 3.10 11.20
CA GLN A 138 12.49 1.89 10.59
C GLN A 138 12.99 1.68 9.16
N ALA A 139 13.10 2.74 8.35
CA ALA A 139 13.70 2.69 7.02
C ALA A 139 15.19 2.29 7.08
N ARG A 140 15.94 2.81 8.05
CA ARG A 140 17.34 2.39 8.27
C ARG A 140 17.45 0.92 8.67
N ILE A 141 16.56 0.44 9.54
CA ILE A 141 16.53 -0.98 9.93
C ILE A 141 16.21 -1.86 8.71
N ALA A 142 15.26 -1.46 7.86
CA ALA A 142 14.95 -2.21 6.64
C ALA A 142 16.15 -2.32 5.70
N ASN A 143 16.87 -1.20 5.47
CA ASN A 143 18.07 -1.19 4.64
C ASN A 143 19.20 -2.04 5.23
N VAL A 144 19.41 -2.00 6.55
CA VAL A 144 20.44 -2.82 7.21
C VAL A 144 20.06 -4.30 7.18
N LYS A 145 18.77 -4.63 7.29
CA LYS A 145 18.27 -6.00 7.22
C LYS A 145 18.50 -6.64 5.85
N GLU A 146 18.42 -5.87 4.76
CA GLU A 146 18.79 -6.38 3.42
C GLU A 146 20.27 -6.79 3.34
N LEU A 147 21.15 -6.10 4.08
CA LEU A 147 22.57 -6.41 4.13
C LEU A 147 22.90 -7.65 4.97
N GLU A 148 22.00 -8.10 5.85
CA GLU A 148 22.19 -9.26 6.72
C GLU A 148 22.44 -10.55 5.91
N GLY A 149 21.77 -10.70 4.76
CA GLY A 149 21.87 -11.89 3.91
C GLY A 149 23.04 -11.91 2.93
N VAL A 150 23.77 -10.80 2.74
CA VAL A 150 24.78 -10.68 1.66
C VAL A 150 25.95 -11.65 1.87
N VAL A 151 26.35 -11.89 3.11
CA VAL A 151 27.45 -12.82 3.42
C VAL A 151 27.08 -14.25 3.05
N ASP A 152 25.86 -14.69 3.36
CA ASP A 152 25.42 -16.05 3.06
C ASP A 152 25.13 -16.22 1.56
N ILE A 153 24.51 -15.24 0.90
CA ILE A 153 24.35 -15.23 -0.56
C ILE A 153 25.71 -15.36 -1.25
N THR A 154 26.74 -14.67 -0.76
CA THR A 154 28.09 -14.75 -1.34
C THR A 154 28.69 -16.14 -1.16
N LYS A 155 28.55 -16.76 0.03
CA LYS A 155 28.98 -18.14 0.25
C LYS A 155 28.26 -19.11 -0.69
N THR A 156 26.94 -19.00 -0.81
CA THR A 156 26.14 -19.80 -1.72
C THR A 156 26.57 -19.61 -3.17
N LEU A 157 26.92 -18.39 -3.59
CA LEU A 157 27.42 -18.13 -4.94
C LEU A 157 28.74 -18.87 -5.22
N PHE A 158 29.65 -18.91 -4.25
CA PHE A 158 30.90 -19.68 -4.37
C PHE A 158 30.67 -21.19 -4.34
N GLU A 159 29.74 -21.67 -3.50
CA GLU A 159 29.35 -23.09 -3.45
C GLU A 159 28.73 -23.53 -4.78
N VAL A 160 27.79 -22.76 -5.33
CA VAL A 160 27.18 -23.03 -6.64
C VAL A 160 28.23 -23.06 -7.74
N SER A 161 29.18 -22.12 -7.74
CA SER A 161 30.28 -22.12 -8.72
C SER A 161 31.14 -23.38 -8.62
N LYS A 162 31.48 -23.82 -7.40
CA LYS A 162 32.27 -25.04 -7.16
C LYS A 162 31.51 -26.31 -7.55
N GLU A 163 30.22 -26.39 -7.23
CA GLU A 163 29.35 -27.50 -7.60
C GLU A 163 29.15 -27.57 -9.11
N THR A 164 28.98 -26.43 -9.77
CA THR A 164 28.86 -26.35 -11.24
C THR A 164 30.11 -26.90 -11.91
N ALA A 165 31.31 -26.46 -11.52
CA ALA A 165 32.55 -26.96 -12.08
C ALA A 165 32.74 -28.48 -11.86
N LYS A 166 32.31 -28.99 -10.69
CA LYS A 166 32.37 -30.43 -10.38
C LYS A 166 31.39 -31.24 -11.24
N LEU A 167 30.16 -30.75 -11.40
CA LEU A 167 29.14 -31.41 -12.20
C LEU A 167 29.48 -31.39 -13.69
N GLU A 168 30.04 -30.28 -14.20
CA GLU A 168 30.55 -30.20 -15.57
C GLU A 168 31.66 -31.22 -15.80
N ALA A 169 32.66 -31.31 -14.92
CA ALA A 169 33.72 -32.30 -15.04
C ALA A 169 33.19 -33.75 -15.04
N GLN A 170 32.25 -34.07 -14.14
CA GLN A 170 31.61 -35.38 -14.09
C GLN A 170 30.80 -35.68 -15.36
N ALA A 171 30.06 -34.69 -15.88
CA ALA A 171 29.31 -34.81 -17.11
C ALA A 171 30.25 -35.09 -18.30
N TYR A 172 31.37 -34.36 -18.41
CA TYR A 172 32.36 -34.60 -19.47
C TYR A 172 33.00 -35.99 -19.38
N GLU A 173 33.34 -36.47 -18.19
CA GLU A 173 33.88 -37.84 -18.03
C GLU A 173 32.85 -38.91 -18.43
N LEU A 174 31.60 -38.74 -18.02
CA LEU A 174 30.51 -39.65 -18.37
C LEU A 174 30.26 -39.64 -19.88
N GLU A 175 30.22 -38.46 -20.49
CA GLU A 175 30.06 -38.29 -21.93
C GLU A 175 31.18 -39.00 -22.69
N GLN A 176 32.45 -38.79 -22.33
CA GLN A 176 33.59 -39.47 -22.95
C GLN A 176 33.51 -41.00 -22.81
N LYS A 177 33.16 -41.50 -21.62
CA LYS A 177 32.99 -42.95 -21.40
C LYS A 177 31.87 -43.53 -22.27
N THR A 178 30.74 -42.82 -22.39
CA THR A 178 29.61 -43.26 -23.21
C THR A 178 29.90 -43.18 -24.70
N ALA A 179 30.64 -42.16 -25.15
CA ALA A 179 31.09 -42.02 -26.53
C ALA A 179 31.99 -43.19 -26.93
N ILE A 180 33.03 -43.49 -26.14
CA ILE A 180 33.93 -44.63 -26.40
C ILE A 180 33.17 -45.96 -26.37
N ALA A 181 32.27 -46.16 -25.40
CA ALA A 181 31.44 -47.36 -25.33
C ALA A 181 30.52 -47.51 -26.57
N SER A 182 29.99 -46.40 -27.08
CA SER A 182 29.16 -46.39 -28.28
C SER A 182 29.96 -46.70 -29.55
N GLU A 183 31.17 -46.17 -29.68
CA GLU A 183 32.07 -46.46 -30.79
C GLU A 183 32.52 -47.92 -30.78
N ALA A 184 32.93 -48.43 -29.61
CA ALA A 184 33.31 -49.83 -29.44
C ALA A 184 32.15 -50.78 -29.79
N LYS A 185 30.92 -50.45 -29.35
CA LYS A 185 29.72 -51.20 -29.73
C LYS A 185 29.46 -51.14 -31.22
N ALA A 186 29.56 -49.96 -31.86
CA ALA A 186 29.34 -49.83 -33.29
C ALA A 186 30.34 -50.66 -34.11
N VAL A 187 31.61 -50.69 -33.70
CA VAL A 187 32.63 -51.55 -34.30
C VAL A 187 32.26 -53.02 -34.11
N LEU A 188 31.91 -53.45 -32.89
CA LEU A 188 31.53 -54.85 -32.62
C LEU A 188 30.29 -55.28 -33.41
N ASP A 189 29.26 -54.45 -33.46
CA ASP A 189 28.04 -54.69 -34.24
C ASP A 189 28.36 -54.81 -35.74
N SER A 190 29.33 -54.02 -36.24
CA SER A 190 29.80 -54.14 -37.63
C SER A 190 30.50 -55.47 -37.90
N TRP A 191 31.32 -55.96 -36.97
CA TRP A 191 31.96 -57.28 -37.06
C TRP A 191 30.94 -58.41 -37.02
N VAL A 192 29.99 -58.35 -36.10
CA VAL A 192 28.91 -59.36 -35.99
C VAL A 192 28.06 -59.38 -37.26
N ARG A 193 27.74 -58.21 -37.82
CA ARG A 193 27.00 -58.11 -39.08
C ARG A 193 27.80 -58.69 -40.24
N TYR A 194 29.11 -58.41 -40.32
CA TYR A 194 29.99 -58.97 -41.33
C TYR A 194 30.10 -60.49 -41.23
N GLU A 195 30.29 -61.02 -40.02
CA GLU A 195 30.33 -62.46 -39.75
C GLU A 195 29.00 -63.14 -40.12
N GLY A 196 27.87 -62.53 -39.75
CA GLY A 196 26.53 -62.99 -40.11
C GLY A 196 26.35 -63.06 -41.64
N GLN A 197 26.80 -62.04 -42.37
CA GLN A 197 26.76 -62.02 -43.84
C GLN A 197 27.67 -63.10 -44.46
N ILE A 198 28.87 -63.32 -43.93
CA ILE A 198 29.74 -64.40 -44.39
C ILE A 198 29.11 -65.76 -44.17
N LYS A 199 28.59 -66.03 -42.96
CA LYS A 199 27.94 -67.31 -42.64
C LYS A 199 26.74 -67.56 -43.56
N GLN A 200 25.92 -66.54 -43.82
CA GLN A 200 24.80 -66.67 -44.76
C GLN A 200 25.28 -66.93 -46.20
N LYS A 201 26.33 -66.26 -46.66
CA LYS A 201 26.93 -66.52 -47.99
C LYS A 201 27.49 -67.93 -48.09
N GLN A 202 28.25 -68.38 -47.09
CA GLN A 202 28.81 -69.73 -47.03
C GLN A 202 27.70 -70.79 -47.02
N GLN A 203 26.64 -70.61 -46.21
CA GLN A 203 25.50 -71.51 -46.19
C GLN A 203 24.80 -71.55 -47.55
N ARG A 204 24.69 -70.41 -48.24
CA ARG A 204 24.11 -70.34 -49.58
C ARG A 204 24.99 -71.03 -50.63
N GLU A 205 26.29 -70.78 -50.66
CA GLU A 205 27.24 -71.44 -51.55
C GLU A 205 27.30 -72.96 -51.32
N LEU A 206 27.30 -73.38 -50.05
CA LEU A 206 27.20 -74.80 -49.68
C LEU A 206 25.87 -75.41 -50.14
N ALA A 207 24.75 -74.72 -49.93
CA ALA A 207 23.45 -75.20 -50.41
C ALA A 207 23.40 -75.30 -51.94
N GLU A 208 23.85 -74.27 -52.67
CA GLU A 208 23.91 -74.26 -54.13
C GLU A 208 24.84 -75.37 -54.67
N SER A 209 25.99 -75.60 -54.04
CA SER A 209 26.91 -76.68 -54.45
C SER A 209 26.37 -78.08 -54.16
N VAL A 210 25.68 -78.29 -53.03
CA VAL A 210 25.02 -79.56 -52.70
C VAL A 210 23.84 -79.81 -53.65
N ILE A 211 23.00 -78.80 -53.91
CA ILE A 211 21.89 -78.89 -54.86
C ILE A 211 22.42 -79.24 -56.26
N ALA A 212 23.44 -78.53 -56.76
CA ALA A 212 24.03 -78.81 -58.06
C ALA A 212 24.69 -80.19 -58.14
N LYS A 213 25.25 -80.70 -57.03
CA LYS A 213 25.79 -82.06 -56.97
C LYS A 213 24.67 -83.11 -56.99
N VAL A 214 23.58 -82.89 -56.25
CA VAL A 214 22.41 -83.78 -56.25
C VAL A 214 21.74 -83.79 -57.63
N GLU A 215 21.59 -82.64 -58.29
CA GLU A 215 21.07 -82.57 -59.67
C GLU A 215 21.95 -83.37 -60.66
N LYS A 216 23.28 -83.21 -60.60
CA LYS A 216 24.22 -84.01 -61.42
C LYS A 216 24.19 -85.50 -61.10
N ASP A 217 24.05 -85.87 -59.83
CA ASP A 217 23.94 -87.27 -59.40
C ASP A 217 22.60 -87.87 -59.89
N LEU A 218 21.52 -87.09 -59.98
CA LEU A 218 20.23 -87.51 -60.53
C LEU A 218 20.25 -87.70 -62.05
N GLU A 219 21.14 -87.06 -62.79
CA GLU A 219 21.34 -87.32 -64.23
C GLU A 219 22.09 -88.63 -64.49
N ASN A 220 22.79 -89.20 -63.50
CA ASN A 220 23.52 -90.44 -63.64
C ASN A 220 22.59 -91.67 -63.58
N PRO A 221 22.53 -92.52 -64.64
CA PRO A 221 21.58 -93.64 -64.71
C PRO A 221 21.86 -94.74 -63.67
N LYS A 222 23.06 -94.78 -63.08
CA LYS A 222 23.40 -95.72 -61.98
C LYS A 222 22.75 -95.31 -60.66
N VAL A 223 22.70 -94.01 -60.36
CA VAL A 223 22.11 -93.48 -59.13
C VAL A 223 20.59 -93.52 -59.20
N LEU A 224 19.99 -93.21 -60.36
CA LEU A 224 18.55 -93.39 -60.59
C LEU A 224 18.08 -94.83 -60.34
N LYS A 225 18.84 -95.82 -60.81
CA LYS A 225 18.56 -97.23 -60.52
C LYS A 225 18.69 -97.54 -59.03
N GLN A 226 19.74 -97.05 -58.37
CA GLN A 226 19.95 -97.28 -56.95
C GLN A 226 18.88 -96.61 -56.07
N ILE A 227 18.40 -95.41 -56.44
CA ILE A 227 17.27 -94.74 -55.78
C ILE A 227 15.97 -95.51 -56.04
N LEU A 228 15.73 -95.97 -57.26
CA LEU A 228 14.55 -96.77 -57.60
C LEU A 228 14.54 -98.09 -56.82
N ASP A 229 15.67 -98.80 -56.78
CA ASP A 229 15.83 -100.06 -56.04
C ASP A 229 15.63 -99.85 -54.53
N GLN A 230 16.18 -98.77 -53.96
CA GLN A 230 15.99 -98.40 -52.56
C GLN A 230 14.53 -97.99 -52.26
N SER A 231 13.90 -97.25 -53.16
CA SER A 231 12.49 -96.85 -53.03
C SER A 231 11.56 -98.07 -53.09
N VAL A 232 11.86 -99.05 -53.95
CA VAL A 232 11.15 -100.33 -54.02
C VAL A 232 11.38 -101.11 -52.72
N ALA A 233 12.61 -101.20 -52.22
CA ALA A 233 12.92 -101.88 -50.96
C ALA A 233 12.23 -101.26 -49.74
N ASP A 234 12.13 -99.92 -49.66
CA ASP A 234 11.45 -99.24 -48.56
C ASP A 234 9.91 -99.37 -48.67
N VAL A 235 9.35 -99.38 -49.88
CA VAL A 235 7.93 -99.70 -50.09
C VAL A 235 7.62 -101.16 -49.73
N GLU A 236 8.47 -102.11 -50.15
CA GLU A 236 8.36 -103.51 -49.75
C GLU A 236 8.46 -103.69 -48.24
N ARG A 237 9.35 -102.95 -47.56
CA ARG A 237 9.45 -102.94 -46.09
C ARG A 237 8.20 -102.37 -45.42
N ILE A 238 7.64 -101.27 -45.90
CA ILE A 238 6.40 -100.67 -45.36
C ILE A 238 5.20 -101.61 -45.57
N LEU A 239 5.13 -102.29 -46.71
CA LEU A 239 4.07 -103.27 -47.01
C LEU A 239 4.22 -104.54 -46.16
N ALA A 240 5.44 -105.04 -45.94
CA ALA A 240 5.72 -106.21 -45.10
C ALA A 240 5.47 -105.96 -43.60
N VAL A 241 5.53 -104.71 -43.13
CA VAL A 241 5.24 -104.33 -41.74
C VAL A 241 3.73 -104.13 -41.50
N LYS A 242 2.91 -104.06 -42.56
CA LYS A 242 1.45 -103.80 -42.47
C LYS A 242 0.56 -105.03 -42.75
N SER A 243 1.14 -106.22 -42.86
CA SER A 243 0.45 -107.53 -42.88
C SER A 243 0.88 -108.37 -41.70
#